data_AF-C7D8H5-F1
#
_entry.id   AF-C7D8H5-F1
#
_cell.length_a   1.000
_cell.length_b   1.000
_cell.length_c   1.000
_cell.angle_alpha   90.00
_cell.angle_beta   90.00
_cell.angle_gamma   90.00
#
_symmetry.space_group_name_H-M   'P 1'
#
loop_
_entity.id
_entity.type
_entity.pdbx_description
1 polymer ?
#
loop_
_entity_poly.entity_id
_entity_poly.type
_entity_poly.pdbx_seq_one_letter_code
_entity_poly.pdbx_strand_id
1 'polypeptide(L)' 'MSLPVYLSQGQIARLFPVLSETSKEGWTTSIILSCLANVEPFGAHLLQTLGAKVGKRGRLTCYTEVVFHKDKNPKAD' A
#
# COMPACT_ATOMS: atom_id res chain seq x y z
N MET A 1 -10.57 3.19 9.39
CA MET A 1 -9.16 2.77 9.48
C MET A 1 -8.34 4.04 9.51
N SER A 2 -7.62 4.32 10.60
CA SER A 2 -6.82 5.54 10.73
C SER A 2 -5.50 5.38 9.99
N LEU A 3 -5.07 6.43 9.30
CA LEU A 3 -3.76 6.48 8.68
C LEU A 3 -2.68 6.48 9.77
N PRO A 4 -1.51 5.84 9.57
CA PRO A 4 -0.38 5.95 10.49
C PRO A 4 0.03 7.40 10.74
N VAL A 5 0.46 7.72 11.97
CA VAL A 5 0.76 9.10 12.43
C VAL A 5 1.85 9.80 11.61
N TYR A 6 2.73 9.05 10.95
CA TYR A 6 3.81 9.60 10.13
C TYR A 6 3.38 9.95 8.69
N LEU A 7 2.18 9.55 8.28
CA LEU A 7 1.63 9.84 6.95
C LEU A 7 0.62 10.98 7.01
N SER A 8 0.75 11.94 6.10
CA SER A 8 -0.26 12.98 5.85
C SER A 8 -1.34 12.53 4.86
N GLN A 9 -1.01 11.60 3.94
CA GLN A 9 -1.94 11.06 2.95
C GLN A 9 -1.62 9.59 2.67
N GLY A 10 -2.66 8.81 2.39
CA GLY A 10 -2.54 7.42 1.92
C GLY A 10 -3.74 7.03 1.07
N GLN A 11 -3.56 6.95 -0.25
CA GLN A 11 -4.63 6.51 -1.15
C GLN A 11 -4.73 4.99 -1.13
N ILE A 12 -5.86 4.46 -0.66
CA ILE A 12 -6.09 3.01 -0.55
C ILE A 12 -6.12 2.36 -1.93
N ALA A 13 -5.38 1.26 -2.09
CA ALA A 13 -5.44 0.43 -3.29
C ALA A 13 -6.80 -0.27 -3.43
N ARG A 14 -7.41 -0.19 -4.62
CA ARG A 14 -8.74 -0.73 -4.91
C ARG A 14 -8.70 -1.64 -6.15
N LEU A 15 -9.48 -2.72 -6.09
CA LEU A 15 -9.66 -3.65 -7.21
C LEU A 15 -10.36 -2.98 -8.39
N PHE A 16 -11.24 -2.03 -8.11
CA PHE A 16 -11.86 -1.15 -9.09
C PHE A 16 -11.36 0.27 -8.82
N PRO A 17 -10.28 0.70 -9.49
CA PRO A 17 -9.70 2.02 -9.27
C PRO A 17 -10.67 3.11 -9.73
N VAL A 18 -10.66 4.24 -9.03
CA VAL A 18 -11.37 5.46 -9.48
C VAL A 18 -10.53 6.29 -10.45
N LEU A 19 -9.29 5.87 -10.66
CA LEU A 19 -8.36 6.51 -11.59
C LEU A 19 -8.79 6.21 -13.02
N SER A 20 -8.54 7.15 -13.93
CA SER A 20 -8.79 6.95 -15.36
C SER A 20 -7.96 5.78 -15.90
N GLU A 21 -8.52 5.01 -16.83
CA GLU A 21 -7.83 3.97 -17.59
C GLU A 21 -6.66 4.54 -18.43
N THR A 22 -6.68 5.85 -18.72
CA THR A 22 -5.56 6.53 -19.37
C THR A 22 -4.31 6.57 -18.48
N SER A 23 -4.48 6.50 -17.16
CA SER A 23 -3.38 6.39 -16.20
C SER A 23 -3.07 4.91 -15.93
N LYS A 24 -2.54 4.24 -16.95
CA LYS A 24 -2.33 2.79 -16.97
C LYS A 24 -1.53 2.30 -15.75
N GLU A 25 -0.46 3.00 -15.41
CA GLU A 25 0.40 2.62 -14.28
C GLU A 25 -0.32 2.70 -12.93
N GLY A 26 -1.05 3.80 -12.69
CA GLY A 26 -1.81 3.97 -11.45
C GLY A 26 -2.98 2.99 -11.35
N TRP A 27 -3.64 2.72 -12.48
CA TRP A 27 -4.75 1.78 -12.57
C TRP A 27 -4.28 0.34 -12.27
N THR A 28 -3.23 -0.13 -12.95
CA THR A 28 -2.65 -1.46 -12.73
C THR A 28 -2.06 -1.61 -11.32
N THR A 29 -1.34 -0.60 -10.83
CA THR A 29 -0.78 -0.61 -9.47
C THR A 29 -1.86 -0.79 -8.41
N SER A 30 -2.97 -0.06 -8.54
CA SER A 30 -4.11 -0.17 -7.62
C SER A 30 -4.69 -1.58 -7.59
N ILE A 31 -4.86 -2.21 -8.76
CA ILE A 31 -5.39 -3.57 -8.87
C ILE A 31 -4.45 -4.57 -8.21
N ILE A 32 -3.17 -4.56 -8.58
CA ILE A 32 -2.17 -5.52 -8.06
C ILE A 32 -2.06 -5.40 -6.54
N LEU A 33 -1.93 -4.18 -6.02
CA LEU A 33 -1.85 -3.93 -4.57
C LEU A 33 -3.13 -4.33 -3.84
N SER A 34 -4.30 -4.17 -4.46
CA SER A 34 -5.56 -4.63 -3.87
C SER A 34 -5.63 -6.16 -3.80
N CYS A 35 -5.14 -6.87 -4.82
CA CYS A 35 -5.04 -8.32 -4.80
C CYS A 35 -4.06 -8.78 -3.71
N LEU A 36 -2.92 -8.10 -3.57
CA LEU A 36 -1.94 -8.39 -2.52
C LEU A 36 -2.58 -8.32 -1.12
N ALA A 37 -3.39 -7.29 -0.85
CA ALA A 37 -4.03 -7.09 0.44
C ALA A 37 -5.23 -8.01 0.72
N ASN A 38 -5.99 -8.42 -0.31
CA ASN A 38 -7.25 -9.17 -0.14
C ASN A 38 -7.13 -10.67 -0.42
N VAL A 39 -6.16 -11.10 -1.23
CA VAL A 39 -5.92 -12.52 -1.54
C VAL A 39 -4.84 -13.04 -0.59
N GLU A 40 -5.26 -13.55 0.57
CA GLU A 40 -4.35 -13.97 1.64
C GLU A 40 -3.22 -14.90 1.18
N PRO A 41 -3.46 -15.95 0.36
CA PRO A 41 -2.38 -16.82 -0.10
C PRO A 41 -1.33 -16.08 -0.93
N PHE A 42 -1.75 -15.12 -1.75
CA PHE A 42 -0.86 -14.34 -2.60
C PHE A 42 0.02 -13.40 -1.76
N GLY A 43 -0.59 -12.63 -0.86
CA GLY A 43 0.13 -11.73 0.06
C GLY A 43 1.09 -12.48 0.97
N ALA A 44 0.67 -13.62 1.53
CA ALA A 44 1.50 -14.43 2.41
C ALA A 44 2.71 -15.02 1.68
N HIS A 45 2.52 -15.59 0.48
CA HIS A 45 3.62 -16.11 -0.32
C HIS A 45 4.60 -15.02 -0.74
N LEU A 46 4.11 -13.85 -1.14
CA LEU A 46 4.98 -12.75 -1.55
C LEU A 46 5.80 -12.21 -0.36
N LEU A 47 5.16 -11.97 0.79
CA LEU A 47 5.86 -11.48 1.99
C LEU A 47 6.83 -12.50 2.59
N GLN A 48 6.58 -13.80 2.42
CA GLN A 48 7.51 -14.86 2.81
C GLN A 48 8.86 -14.73 2.10
N THR A 49 8.90 -14.25 0.85
CA THR A 49 10.16 -14.01 0.12
C THR A 49 11.02 -12.93 0.78
N LEU A 50 10.40 -12.02 1.54
CA LEU A 50 11.04 -10.94 2.29
C LEU A 50 11.31 -11.32 3.75
N GLY A 51 11.06 -12.57 4.15
CA GLY A 51 11.14 -13.01 5.54
C GLY A 51 10.01 -12.50 6.45
N ALA A 52 9.01 -11.80 5.90
CA ALA A 52 7.89 -11.26 6.64
C ALA A 52 6.75 -12.29 6.73
N LYS A 53 6.63 -12.97 7.88
CA LYS A 53 5.54 -13.92 8.13
C LYS A 53 4.26 -13.17 8.54
N VAL A 54 3.21 -13.27 7.73
CA VAL A 54 1.86 -12.81 8.10
C VAL A 54 1.16 -13.91 8.89
N GLY A 55 0.94 -13.68 10.19
CA GLY A 55 0.17 -14.60 11.03
C GLY A 55 -1.32 -14.60 10.68
N LYS A 56 -2.07 -15.59 11.18
CA LYS A 56 -3.53 -15.75 10.94
C LYS A 56 -4.40 -14.52 11.29
N ARG A 57 -3.89 -13.62 12.13
CA ARG A 57 -4.58 -12.38 12.55
C ARG A 57 -3.94 -11.12 11.95
N GLY A 58 -2.90 -11.29 11.13
CA GLY A 58 -2.22 -10.21 10.46
C GLY A 58 -3.12 -9.63 9.38
N ARG A 59 -3.13 -8.31 9.25
CA ARG A 59 -3.87 -7.62 8.20
C ARG A 59 -2.87 -6.86 7.34
N LEU A 60 -2.90 -7.15 6.04
CA LEU A 60 -2.13 -6.38 5.06
C LEU A 60 -2.98 -5.22 4.55
N THR A 61 -2.36 -4.07 4.34
CA THR A 61 -3.01 -2.89 3.77
C THR A 61 -2.04 -2.23 2.81
N CYS A 62 -2.52 -1.93 1.62
CA CYS A 62 -1.70 -1.37 0.56
C CYS A 62 -2.27 -0.02 0.13
N TYR A 63 -1.37 0.92 -0.14
CA TYR A 63 -1.68 2.26 -0.60
C TYR A 63 -0.97 2.48 -1.95
N THR A 64 -1.66 3.09 -2.91
CA THR A 64 -1.09 3.44 -4.21
C THR A 64 -0.18 4.66 -4.13
N GLU A 65 -0.45 5.54 -3.19
CA GLU A 65 0.34 6.74 -2.92
C GLU A 65 0.34 7.02 -1.42
N VAL A 66 1.50 7.40 -0.91
CA VAL A 66 1.69 7.81 0.48
C VAL A 66 2.46 9.12 0.51
N VAL A 67 2.05 10.03 1.39
CA VAL A 67 2.76 11.29 1.63
C VAL A 67 3.13 11.33 3.10
N PHE A 68 4.40 11.59 3.39
CA PHE A 68 4.91 11.74 4.75
C PHE A 68 4.75 13.17 5.23
N HIS A 69 4.64 13.36 6.55
CA HIS A 69 4.79 14.69 7.12
C HIS A 69 6.21 15.22 6.82
N LYS A 70 6.30 16.50 6.44
CA LYS A 70 7.61 17.17 6.33
C LYS A 70 8.26 17.23 7.71
N ASP A 71 9.50 16.75 7.80
CA ASP A 71 10.33 17.00 8.96
C ASP A 71 10.53 18.51 9.12
N LYS A 72 10.25 19.03 10.31
CA LYS A 72 10.39 20.45 10.64
C LYS A 72 11.85 20.89 10.75
N ASN A 73 12.79 19.95 10.72
CA ASN A 73 14.22 20.22 10.76
C ASN A 73 14.91 19.43 9.64
N PRO A 74 14.98 19.99 8.41
CA PRO A 74 15.68 19.32 7.33
C PRO A 74 17.17 19.36 7.68
N LYS A 75 17.70 18.24 8.18
CA LYS A 75 19.14 18.05 8.11
C LYS A 75 19.47 17.93 6.63
N ALA A 76 20.15 18.95 6.11
CA ALA A 76 20.74 18.89 4.79
C ALA A 76 21.80 17.79 4.82
N ASP A 77 21.55 16.72 4.08
CA ASP A 77 22.61 15.82 3.58
C ASP A 77 23.23 16.45 2.32
#